data_AF-A0A850LVG4-F1
#
_entry.id   AF-A0A850LVG4-F1
#
_cell.length_a   1.000
_cell.length_b   1.000
_cell.length_c   1.000
_cell.angle_alpha   90.00
_cell.angle_beta   90.00
_cell.angle_gamma   90.00
#
_symmetry.space_group_name_H-M   'P 1'
#
loop_
_entity.id
_entity.type
_entity.pdbx_description
1 polymer ?
#
loop_
_entity_poly.entity_id
_entity_poly.type
_entity_poly.pdbx_seq_one_letter_code
_entity_poly.pdbx_strand_id
1 'polypeptide(L)' 'MPFKLYANYKPTGDQPEAIQRLIDGLNKNYKYQTLLGVTGSGKTFA' A
#
# COMPACT_ATOMS: atom_id res chain seq x y z
N MET A 1 11.10 -11.67 -13.12
CA MET A 1 11.93 -10.51 -12.72
C MET A 1 11.26 -9.84 -11.54
N PRO A 2 11.99 -9.37 -10.50
CA PRO A 2 11.38 -8.66 -9.39
C PRO A 2 10.83 -7.30 -9.84
N PHE A 3 9.67 -6.90 -9.30
CA PHE A 3 9.15 -5.55 -9.48
C PHE A 3 10.10 -4.54 -8.81
N LYS A 4 10.42 -3.43 -9.49
CA LYS A 4 11.26 -2.35 -8.96
C LYS A 4 10.48 -1.04 -8.99
N LEU A 5 10.07 -0.56 -7.83
CA LEU A 5 9.40 0.73 -7.69
C LEU A 5 10.43 1.86 -7.72
N TYR A 6 10.23 2.86 -8.57
CA TYR A 6 11.03 4.09 -8.59
C TYR A 6 10.15 5.27 -8.18
N ALA A 7 10.61 6.05 -7.20
CA ALA A 7 9.92 7.26 -6.77
C ALA A 7 10.88 8.22 -6.08
N ASN A 8 10.59 9.51 -6.21
CA ASN A 8 11.40 10.59 -5.62
C ASN A 8 11.01 10.88 -4.16
N TYR A 9 10.10 10.10 -3.58
CA TYR A 9 9.58 10.26 -2.24
C TYR A 9 9.35 8.90 -1.60
N LYS A 10 9.32 8.89 -0.26
CA LYS A 10 9.01 7.70 0.53
C LYS A 10 7.55 7.75 0.99
N PRO A 11 6.92 6.61 1.28
CA PRO A 11 5.61 6.61 1.91
C PRO A 11 5.62 7.40 3.22
N THR A 12 4.60 8.22 3.46
CA THR A 12 4.50 9.09 4.65
C THR A 12 3.10 9.05 5.27
N GLY A 13 2.95 9.56 6.49
CA GLY A 13 1.69 9.50 7.22
C GLY A 13 1.27 8.07 7.45
N ASP A 14 0.01 7.73 7.13
CA ASP A 14 -0.55 6.39 7.34
C ASP A 14 -0.22 5.40 6.21
N GLN A 15 0.45 5.85 5.13
CA GLN A 15 0.77 5.00 3.98
C GLN A 15 1.63 3.77 4.35
N PRO A 16 2.70 3.87 5.15
CA PRO A 16 3.51 2.69 5.52
C PRO A 16 2.68 1.61 6.22
N GLU A 17 1.75 2.01 7.09
CA GLU A 17 0.87 1.09 7.79
C GLU A 17 -0.17 0.45 6.85
N ALA A 18 -0.75 1.23 5.94
CA ALA A 18 -1.68 0.74 4.94
C ALA A 18 -1.02 -0.32 4.02
N ILE A 19 0.19 -0.02 3.54
CA ILE A 19 1.01 -0.96 2.74
C ILE A 19 1.23 -2.26 3.51
N GLN A 20 1.66 -2.17 4.78
CA GLN A 20 1.95 -3.35 5.59
C GLN A 20 0.69 -4.22 5.80
N ARG A 21 -0.45 -3.61 6.11
CA ARG A 21 -1.72 -4.32 6.31
C ARG A 21 -2.16 -5.08 5.04
N LEU A 22 -2.00 -4.46 3.87
CA LEU A 22 -2.33 -5.09 2.59
C LEU A 22 -1.39 -6.26 2.27
N ILE A 23 -0.08 -6.10 2.50
CA ILE A 23 0.91 -7.16 2.33
C ILE A 23 0.59 -8.34 3.26
N ASP A 24 0.26 -8.07 4.52
CA ASP A 24 -0.08 -9.11 5.49
C ASP A 24 -1.35 -9.88 5.07
N GLY A 25 -2.37 -9.18 4.56
CA GLY A 25 -3.57 -9.83 4.04
C GLY A 25 -3.30 -10.70 2.81
N LEU A 26 -2.39 -10.27 1.93
CA LEU A 26 -1.94 -11.08 0.79
C LEU A 26 -1.21 -12.34 1.26
N ASN A 27 -0.30 -12.21 2.23
CA ASN A 27 0.41 -13.36 2.83
C ASN A 27 -0.55 -14.34 3.54
N LYS A 28 -1.67 -13.84 4.07
CA LYS A 28 -2.74 -14.64 4.68
C LYS A 28 -3.77 -15.18 3.66
N ASN A 29 -3.57 -14.96 2.36
CA ASN A 29 -4.48 -15.35 1.27
C ASN A 29 -5.90 -14.78 1.41
N TYR A 30 -6.04 -13.56 1.92
CA TYR A 30 -7.34 -12.88 1.94
C TYR A 30 -7.81 -12.59 0.52
N LYS A 31 -8.99 -13.13 0.17
CA LYS A 31 -9.58 -13.00 -1.17
C LYS A 31 -10.02 -11.58 -1.48
N TYR A 32 -10.42 -10.82 -0.46
CA TYR A 32 -10.91 -9.45 -0.58
C TYR A 32 -10.24 -8.57 0.47
N GLN A 33 -9.77 -7.41 0.04
CA GLN A 33 -9.19 -6.38 0.90
C GLN A 33 -9.62 -5.01 0.37
N THR A 34 -9.83 -4.05 1.27
CA THR A 34 -10.27 -2.69 0.91
C THR A 34 -9.29 -1.68 1.46
N LEU A 35 -8.70 -0.87 0.58
CA LEU A 35 -7.90 0.28 0.96
C LEU A 35 -8.81 1.51 1.12
N LEU A 36 -9.19 1.84 2.35
CA LEU A 36 -9.97 3.04 2.64
C LEU A 36 -9.03 4.23 2.81
N GLY A 37 -8.97 5.11 1.80
CA GLY A 37 -8.17 6.33 1.84
C GLY A 37 -8.94 7.56 1.37
N VAL A 38 -8.74 8.68 2.06
CA VAL A 38 -9.35 9.98 1.71
C VAL A 38 -8.84 10.50 0.35
N THR A 39 -9.53 11.47 -0.26
CA THR A 39 -9.08 12.13 -1.49
C THR A 39 -7.73 12.81 -1.25
N GLY A 40 -6.79 12.71 -2.20
CA GLY A 40 -5.45 13.31 -2.09
C GLY A 40 -4.43 12.54 -1.25
N SER A 41 -4.79 11.42 -0.62
CA SER A 41 -3.87 10.60 0.21
C SER A 41 -2.80 9.82 -0.57
N GLY A 42 -2.74 9.96 -1.90
CA GLY A 42 -1.74 9.26 -2.71
C GLY A 42 -1.96 7.75 -2.82
N LYS A 43 -3.23 7.27 -2.90
CA LYS A 43 -3.58 5.84 -2.99
C LYS A 43 -2.86 5.04 -4.08
N THR A 44 -2.39 5.67 -5.15
CA THR A 44 -1.57 5.03 -6.19
C THR A 44 -0.19 4.60 -5.68
N PHE A 45 0.29 5.22 -4.60
CA PHE A 45 1.62 5.02 -4.02
C PHE A 45 1.59 4.26 -2.68
N ALA A 46 0.40 3.94 -2.18
CA ALA A 46 0.16 3.16 -0.97
C ALA A 46 -0.06 1.67 -1.29
#